data_AF-A0A2I1FKZ7-F1
#
_entry.id   AF-A0A2I1FKZ7-F1
#
_cell.length_a   1.000
_cell.length_b   1.000
_cell.length_c   1.000
_cell.angle_alpha   90.00
_cell.angle_beta   90.00
_cell.angle_gamma   90.00
#
_symmetry.space_group_name_H-M   'P 1'
#
loop_
_entity.id
_entity.type
_entity.pdbx_description
1 polymer ?
#
loop_
_entity_poly.entity_id
_entity_poly.type
_entity_poly.pdbx_seq_one_letter_code
_entity_poly.pdbx_strand_id
1 'polypeptide(L)'
;MLPKTPKKKVTLTDSQKYELCLYAKKRLITEVIYPEQKRHKLVTFPELELALKEFVLNYQHRTILSDAILVEKAKLLANGLGVPENMLQFSSGWLQEFKKRNGIRQEKL
;
A
#
# COMPACT_ATOMS: atom_id res chain seq x y z
N MET A 1 48.25 -9.87 5.61
CA MET A 1 47.45 -10.95 4.99
C MET A 1 46.50 -11.51 6.06
N LEU A 2 45.18 -11.41 5.86
CA LEU A 2 44.19 -11.95 6.81
C LEU A 2 43.94 -13.45 6.52
N PRO A 3 43.94 -14.34 7.53
CA PRO A 3 43.70 -15.76 7.31
C PRO A 3 42.22 -15.99 6.92
N LYS A 4 42.00 -16.65 5.78
CA LYS A 4 40.67 -17.12 5.39
C LYS A 4 40.28 -18.29 6.30
N THR A 5 39.26 -18.10 7.12
CA THR A 5 38.72 -19.16 7.98
C THR A 5 38.09 -20.27 7.13
N PRO A 6 38.31 -21.56 7.46
CA PRO A 6 37.72 -22.66 6.71
C PRO A 6 36.20 -22.68 6.88
N LYS A 7 35.46 -22.68 5.77
CA LYS A 7 34.01 -22.88 5.76
C LYS A 7 33.71 -24.32 6.18
N LYS A 8 33.16 -24.51 7.38
CA LYS A 8 32.73 -25.82 7.87
C LYS A 8 31.55 -26.30 7.01
N LYS A 9 31.67 -27.48 6.40
CA LYS A 9 30.56 -28.15 5.73
C LYS A 9 29.62 -28.69 6.81
N VAL A 10 28.43 -28.10 6.93
CA VAL A 10 27.39 -28.56 7.86
C VAL A 10 26.44 -29.47 7.09
N THR A 11 26.32 -30.72 7.52
CA THR A 11 25.27 -31.62 7.04
C THR A 11 24.00 -31.34 7.82
N LEU A 12 22.98 -30.82 7.14
CA LEU A 12 21.68 -30.55 7.77
C LEU A 12 20.97 -31.87 8.07
N THR A 13 20.35 -31.96 9.24
CA THR A 13 19.42 -33.06 9.57
C THR A 13 18.14 -32.92 8.75
N ASP A 14 17.38 -34.00 8.59
CA ASP A 14 16.15 -33.97 7.79
C ASP A 14 15.09 -33.00 8.36
N SER A 15 15.06 -32.85 9.69
CA SER A 15 14.23 -31.84 10.35
C SER A 15 14.67 -30.41 10.01
N GLN A 16 15.98 -30.13 10.00
CA GLN A 16 16.48 -28.80 9.60
C GLN A 16 16.21 -28.49 8.14
N LYS A 17 16.31 -29.49 7.25
CA LYS A 17 15.94 -29.34 5.83
C LYS A 17 14.44 -29.06 5.68
N TYR A 18 13.61 -29.73 6.49
CA TYR A 18 12.15 -29.53 6.48
C TYR A 18 11.76 -28.12 6.92
N GLU A 19 12.35 -27.61 8.00
CA GLU A 19 12.12 -26.22 8.46
C GLU A 19 12.53 -25.18 7.42
N LEU A 20 13.69 -25.36 6.78
CA LEU A 20 14.13 -24.51 5.66
C LEU A 20 13.16 -24.55 4.49
N CYS A 21 12.64 -25.73 4.17
CA CYS A 21 11.64 -25.91 3.11
C CYS A 21 10.31 -25.24 3.46
N LEU A 22 9.84 -25.34 4.71
CA LEU A 22 8.65 -24.64 5.18
C LEU A 22 8.82 -23.12 5.12
N TYR A 23 9.96 -22.60 5.56
CA TYR A 23 10.27 -21.18 5.48
C TYR A 23 10.26 -20.68 4.03
N ALA A 24 10.95 -21.41 3.13
CA ALA A 24 10.97 -21.08 1.71
C ALA A 24 9.56 -21.10 1.10
N LYS A 25 8.75 -22.12 1.41
CA LYS A 25 7.35 -22.21 0.95
C LYS A 25 6.48 -21.07 1.48
N LYS A 26 6.59 -20.72 2.77
CA LYS A 26 5.87 -19.58 3.36
C LYS A 26 6.24 -18.27 2.68
N ARG A 27 7.54 -18.05 2.41
CA ARG A 27 8.02 -16.86 1.69
C ARG A 27 7.49 -16.83 0.25
N LEU A 28 7.53 -17.96 -0.45
CA LEU A 28 7.06 -18.07 -1.83
C LEU A 28 5.54 -17.88 -1.92
N ILE A 29 4.78 -18.39 -0.95
CA ILE A 29 3.34 -18.13 -0.82
C ILE A 29 3.08 -16.65 -0.54
N THR A 30 3.86 -16.01 0.31
CA THR A 30 3.73 -14.57 0.59
C THR A 30 4.02 -13.74 -0.67
N GLU A 31 5.07 -14.10 -1.43
CA GLU A 31 5.45 -13.42 -2.67
C GLU A 31 4.49 -13.72 -3.85
N VAL A 32 3.83 -14.89 -3.88
CA VAL A 32 2.91 -15.30 -4.96
C VAL A 32 1.45 -14.93 -4.69
N ILE A 33 0.99 -14.91 -3.44
CA ILE A 33 -0.34 -14.42 -3.06
C ILE A 33 -0.35 -12.87 -3.01
N TYR A 34 0.79 -12.24 -2.70
CA TYR A 34 0.95 -10.78 -2.70
C TYR A 34 2.10 -10.30 -3.61
N PRO A 35 2.08 -10.60 -4.93
CA PRO A 35 3.15 -10.24 -5.86
C PRO A 35 3.27 -8.73 -6.12
N GLU A 36 2.35 -7.93 -5.58
CA GLU A 36 2.25 -6.48 -5.77
C GLU A 36 2.53 -5.68 -4.48
N GLN A 37 3.31 -6.20 -3.55
CA GLN A 37 3.97 -5.35 -2.53
C GLN A 37 5.13 -4.53 -3.14
N LYS A 38 4.93 -3.98 -4.36
CA LYS A 38 5.71 -2.87 -4.90
C LYS A 38 5.57 -1.75 -3.90
N ARG A 39 6.49 -1.67 -2.94
CA ARG A 39 6.68 -0.62 -1.95
C ARG A 39 5.35 0.05 -1.62
N HIS A 40 4.63 -0.40 -0.58
CA HIS A 40 3.60 0.46 0.00
C HIS A 40 4.27 1.81 0.26
N LYS A 41 4.06 2.77 -0.65
CA LYS A 41 4.38 4.15 -0.41
C LYS A 41 3.40 4.46 0.70
N LEU A 42 3.89 4.38 1.93
CA LEU A 42 3.10 4.58 3.14
C LEU A 42 2.28 5.82 2.84
N VAL A 43 0.97 5.62 2.69
CA VAL A 43 0.06 6.74 2.58
C VAL A 43 0.28 7.49 3.88
N THR A 44 0.67 8.77 3.79
CA THR A 44 1.05 9.55 4.96
C THR A 44 -0.04 9.54 6.03
N PHE A 45 -1.31 9.36 5.60
CA PHE A 45 -2.49 9.28 6.45
C PHE A 45 -3.41 8.13 5.98
N PRO A 46 -3.17 6.88 6.41
CA PRO A 46 -3.96 5.72 5.98
C PRO A 46 -5.46 5.85 6.31
N GLU A 47 -5.80 6.45 7.44
CA GLU A 47 -7.17 6.68 7.90
C GLU A 47 -7.92 7.63 6.96
N LEU A 48 -7.24 8.69 6.51
CA LEU A 48 -7.79 9.65 5.54
C LEU A 48 -8.05 8.97 4.19
N GLU A 49 -7.10 8.16 3.73
CA GLU A 49 -7.25 7.45 2.46
C GLU A 49 -8.37 6.41 2.50
N LEU A 50 -8.49 5.67 3.61
CA LEU A 50 -9.59 4.75 3.83
C LEU A 50 -10.94 5.48 3.84
N ALA A 51 -11.08 6.53 4.64
CA ALA A 51 -12.32 7.29 4.74
C ALA A 51 -12.74 7.90 3.40
N LEU A 52 -11.78 8.40 2.62
CA LEU A 52 -12.07 8.94 1.28
C LEU A 52 -12.45 7.84 0.29
N LYS A 53 -11.81 6.66 0.36
CA LYS A 53 -12.18 5.51 -0.46
C LYS A 53 -13.61 5.04 -0.16
N GLU A 54 -13.97 4.91 1.12
CA GLU A 54 -15.32 4.53 1.53
C GLU A 54 -16.36 5.54 1.03
N PHE A 55 -16.05 6.83 1.10
CA PHE A 55 -16.88 7.86 0.50
C PHE A 55 -17.06 7.63 -1.01
N VAL A 56 -16.00 7.36 -1.76
CA VAL A 56 -16.11 7.08 -3.20
C VAL A 56 -17.01 5.88 -3.47
N LEU A 57 -16.80 4.76 -2.77
CA LEU A 57 -17.56 3.53 -2.97
C LEU A 57 -19.06 3.70 -2.65
N ASN A 58 -19.39 4.52 -1.65
CA ASN A 58 -20.77 4.78 -1.25
C ASN A 58 -21.55 5.65 -2.26
N TYR A 59 -20.85 6.50 -3.02
CA TYR A 59 -21.49 7.52 -3.87
C TYR A 59 -21.26 7.33 -5.37
N GLN A 60 -20.31 6.49 -5.79
CA GLN A 60 -20.00 6.25 -7.21
C GLN A 60 -21.22 5.81 -8.04
N HIS A 61 -22.18 5.10 -7.44
CA HIS A 61 -23.39 4.63 -8.13
C HIS A 61 -24.53 5.67 -8.13
N ARG A 62 -24.38 6.77 -7.39
CA ARG A 62 -25.42 7.78 -7.19
C ARG A 62 -25.16 9.06 -7.97
N THR A 63 -23.89 9.41 -8.18
CA THR A 63 -23.50 10.66 -8.85
C THR A 63 -22.08 10.59 -9.38
N ILE A 64 -21.77 11.45 -10.34
CA ILE A 64 -20.41 11.63 -10.86
C ILE A 64 -19.60 12.39 -9.82
N LEU A 65 -18.61 11.72 -9.21
CA LEU A 65 -17.68 12.33 -8.27
C LEU A 65 -16.56 13.05 -9.03
N SER A 66 -16.74 14.34 -9.25
CA SER A 66 -15.72 15.18 -9.87
C SER A 66 -14.48 15.32 -9.00
N ASP A 67 -13.36 15.66 -9.62
CA ASP A 67 -12.07 15.87 -8.93
C ASP A 67 -12.18 16.92 -7.82
N ALA A 68 -12.97 17.97 -8.05
CA ALA A 68 -13.25 19.01 -7.05
C ALA A 68 -14.00 18.44 -5.83
N ILE A 69 -15.02 17.61 -6.04
CA ILE A 69 -15.77 16.97 -4.94
C ILE A 69 -14.85 16.09 -4.10
N LEU A 70 -13.96 15.32 -4.74
CA LEU A 70 -13.03 14.45 -4.04
C LEU A 70 -12.01 15.25 -3.21
N VAL A 71 -11.49 16.35 -3.76
CA VAL A 71 -10.55 17.23 -3.05
C VAL A 71 -11.23 17.89 -1.85
N GLU A 72 -12.43 18.46 -2.02
CA GLU A 72 -13.14 19.10 -0.92
C GLU A 72 -13.51 18.10 0.17
N LYS A 73 -13.94 16.89 -0.21
CA LYS A 73 -14.20 15.82 0.78
C LYS A 73 -12.93 15.41 1.51
N ALA A 74 -11.79 15.30 0.82
CA ALA A 74 -10.52 14.95 1.42
C ALA A 74 -10.06 15.98 2.46
N LYS A 75 -10.23 17.28 2.17
CA LYS A 75 -9.95 18.37 3.13
C LYS A 75 -10.83 18.26 4.39
N LEU A 76 -12.14 18.04 4.21
CA LEU A 76 -13.06 17.88 5.35
C LEU A 76 -12.68 16.69 6.23
N LEU A 77 -12.32 15.56 5.61
CA LEU A 77 -11.85 14.37 6.33
C LEU A 77 -10.52 14.64 7.05
N ALA A 78 -9.58 15.32 6.41
CA ALA A 78 -8.30 15.68 7.03
C ALA A 78 -8.49 16.58 8.26
N ASN A 79 -9.36 17.59 8.15
CA ASN A 79 -9.72 18.45 9.27
C ASN A 79 -10.36 17.66 10.42
N GLY A 80 -11.29 16.74 10.10
CA GLY A 80 -11.92 15.88 11.09
C GLY A 80 -10.97 14.90 11.78
N LEU A 81 -9.91 14.49 11.09
CA LEU A 81 -8.84 13.63 11.61
C LEU A 81 -7.71 14.42 12.31
N GLY A 82 -7.80 15.76 12.35
CA GLY A 82 -6.77 16.61 12.94
C GLY A 82 -5.47 16.66 12.14
N VAL A 83 -5.51 16.35 10.84
CA VAL A 83 -4.35 16.43 9.93
C VAL A 83 -4.08 17.91 9.62
N PRO A 84 -2.89 18.44 9.92
CA PRO A 84 -2.54 19.83 9.61
C PRO A 84 -2.52 20.09 8.11
N GLU A 85 -3.02 21.25 7.68
CA GLU A 85 -3.13 21.62 6.25
C GLU A 85 -1.76 21.70 5.54
N ASN A 86 -0.69 21.98 6.28
CA ASN A 86 0.67 22.01 5.75
C ASN A 86 1.31 20.62 5.55
N MET A 87 0.73 19.55 6.11
CA MET A 87 1.26 18.20 5.99
C MET A 87 0.80 17.47 4.73
N LEU A 88 -0.35 17.85 4.16
CA LEU A 88 -0.91 17.17 3.00
C LEU A 88 -1.43 18.17 1.97
N GLN A 89 -0.78 18.18 0.80
CA GLN A 89 -1.25 18.98 -0.34
C GLN A 89 -2.20 18.14 -1.21
N PHE A 90 -3.45 18.58 -1.31
CA PHE A 90 -4.47 18.00 -2.18
C PHE A 90 -4.30 18.46 -3.64
N SER A 91 -3.10 18.28 -4.19
CA SER A 91 -2.78 18.62 -5.58
C SER A 91 -3.45 17.65 -6.57
N SER A 92 -3.49 18.04 -7.83
CA SER A 92 -3.93 17.14 -8.92
C SER A 92 -3.10 15.85 -8.96
N GLY A 93 -1.79 15.94 -8.73
CA GLY A 93 -0.90 14.78 -8.66
C GLY A 93 -1.23 13.85 -7.49
N TRP A 94 -1.54 14.40 -6.31
CA TRP A 94 -1.98 13.60 -5.17
C TRP A 94 -3.28 12.85 -5.48
N LEU A 95 -4.26 13.53 -6.09
CA LEU A 95 -5.56 12.94 -6.43
C LEU A 95 -5.42 11.82 -7.47
N GLN A 96 -4.60 12.03 -8.50
CA GLN A 96 -4.32 11.01 -9.51
C GLN A 96 -3.70 9.75 -8.89
N GLU A 97 -2.75 9.94 -7.97
CA GLU A 97 -2.14 8.83 -7.24
C GLU A 97 -3.13 8.14 -6.28
N PHE A 98 -4.00 8.89 -5.59
CA PHE A 98 -5.10 8.32 -4.79
C PHE A 98 -6.03 7.45 -5.64
N LYS A 99 -6.48 7.95 -6.80
CA LYS A 99 -7.35 7.21 -7.71
C LYS A 99 -6.68 5.95 -8.23
N LYS A 100 -5.41 6.06 -8.62
CA LYS A 100 -4.60 4.93 -9.10
C LYS A 100 -4.44 3.85 -8.04
N ARG A 101 -4.12 4.22 -6.79
CA ARG A 101 -4.01 3.26 -5.67
C ARG A 101 -5.33 2.57 -5.35
N ASN A 102 -6.46 3.25 -5.56
CA ASN A 102 -7.78 2.73 -5.20
C ASN A 102 -8.57 2.18 -6.39
N GLY A 103 -7.97 2.09 -7.58
CA GLY A 103 -8.62 1.56 -8.78
C GLY A 103 -9.80 2.41 -9.29
N ILE A 104 -9.88 3.69 -8.89
CA ILE A 104 -10.95 4.61 -9.29
C ILE A 104 -10.65 5.05 -10.73
N ARG A 105 -11.38 4.49 -11.70
CA ARG A 105 -11.23 4.84 -13.11
C ARG A 105 -11.86 6.22 -13.34
N GLN A 106 -11.11 7.13 -13.95
CA GLN A 106 -11.73 8.32 -14.53
C GLN A 106 -12.49 7.86 -15.77
N GLU A 107 -13.82 7.80 -15.70
CA GLU A 107 -14.63 7.86 -16.91
C GLU A 107 -14.32 9.21 -17.55
N LYS A 108 -13.57 9.18 -18.66
CA LYS A 108 -13.48 10.34 -19.55
C LYS A 108 -14.90 10.58 -20.07
N LEU A 109 -15.52 11.65 -19.59
CA LEU A 109 -16.68 12.26 -20.24
C LEU A 109 -16.33 12.64 -21.68
#